data_AF-A0A3B0Z3A0-F1
#
_entry.id   AF-A0A3B0Z3A0-F1
#
_cell.length_a   1.000
_cell.length_b   1.000
_cell.length_c   1.000
_cell.angle_alpha   90.00
_cell.angle_beta   90.00
_cell.angle_gamma   90.00
#
_symmetry.space_group_name_H-M   'P 1'
#
loop_
_entity.id
_entity.type
_entity.pdbx_description
1 polymer ?
#
loop_
_entity_poly.entity_id
_entity_poly.type
_entity_poly.pdbx_seq_one_letter_code
_entity_poly.pdbx_strand_id
1 'polypeptide(L)'
;MSGAQLARRLGVSRVVYAVVPESSAGDLVAERARKKAEQLIRKTNVHMALEQQGLDEKQLSFELERLQRELIQEMPSDLWNDD
;
A
#
# COMPACT_ATOMS: atom_id res chain seq x y z
N MET A 1 -15.65 -1.45 -31.94
CA MET A 1 -16.97 -1.89 -31.41
C MET A 1 -17.07 -1.44 -29.96
N SER A 2 -18.18 -0.84 -29.54
CA SER A 2 -18.35 -0.41 -28.15
C SER A 2 -18.65 -1.59 -27.21
N GLY A 3 -18.35 -1.45 -25.91
CA GLY A 3 -18.67 -2.47 -24.91
C GLY A 3 -20.16 -2.85 -24.87
N ALA A 4 -21.04 -1.87 -25.12
CA ALA A 4 -22.48 -2.09 -25.20
C ALA A 4 -22.92 -2.90 -26.43
N GLN A 5 -22.24 -2.74 -27.57
CA GLN A 5 -22.50 -3.54 -28.77
C GLN A 5 -22.06 -5.00 -28.59
N LEU A 6 -20.92 -5.22 -27.92
CA LEU A 6 -20.44 -6.56 -27.58
C LEU A 6 -21.39 -7.26 -26.60
N ALA A 7 -21.84 -6.55 -25.56
CA ALA A 7 -22.77 -7.07 -24.55
C ALA A 7 -24.08 -7.57 -25.15
N ARG A 8 -24.69 -6.81 -26.06
CA ARG A 8 -25.92 -7.22 -26.77
C ARG A 8 -25.73 -8.50 -27.58
N ARG A 9 -24.57 -8.68 -28.21
CA ARG A 9 -24.29 -9.87 -29.02
C ARG A 9 -24.02 -11.10 -28.17
N LEU A 10 -23.46 -10.93 -26.98
CA LEU A 10 -23.20 -12.00 -26.02
C LEU A 10 -24.40 -12.29 -25.11
N GLY A 11 -25.51 -11.54 -25.23
CA GLY A 11 -26.71 -11.74 -24.41
C GLY A 11 -26.55 -11.36 -22.94
N VAL A 12 -25.54 -10.54 -22.60
CA VAL A 12 -25.26 -10.11 -21.21
C VAL A 12 -25.84 -8.73 -20.92
N SER A 13 -26.44 -8.55 -19.74
CA SER A 13 -27.14 -7.33 -19.35
C SER A 13 -26.25 -6.26 -18.70
N ARG A 14 -25.02 -6.59 -18.29
CA ARG A 14 -24.10 -5.69 -17.58
C ARG A 14 -22.67 -5.88 -18.06
N VAL A 15 -21.98 -4.76 -18.30
CA VAL A 15 -20.53 -4.71 -18.53
C VAL A 15 -19.87 -4.16 -17.26
N VAL A 16 -18.80 -4.82 -16.80
CA VAL A 16 -18.00 -4.39 -15.65
C VAL A 16 -16.57 -4.17 -16.13
N TYR A 17 -16.01 -3.04 -15.73
CA TYR A 17 -14.60 -2.73 -15.92
C TYR A 17 -13.90 -2.88 -14.58
N ALA A 18 -12.76 -3.58 -14.59
CA ALA A 18 -11.92 -3.74 -13.41
C ALA A 18 -10.47 -3.49 -13.81
N VAL A 19 -9.73 -2.83 -12.92
CA VAL A 19 -8.26 -2.82 -12.98
C VAL A 19 -7.81 -4.02 -12.18
N VAL A 20 -7.27 -5.02 -12.86
CA VAL A 20 -6.78 -6.24 -12.22
C VAL A 20 -5.26 -6.11 -12.08
N PRO A 21 -4.73 -6.01 -10.86
CA PRO A 21 -3.29 -6.01 -10.64
C PRO A 21 -2.70 -7.37 -11.06
N GLU A 22 -1.44 -7.37 -11.50
CA GLU A 22 -0.71 -8.61 -11.77
C GLU A 22 -0.32 -9.35 -10.48
N SER A 23 -0.28 -8.62 -9.35
CA SER A 23 0.03 -9.15 -8.03
C SER A 23 -1.22 -9.57 -7.25
N SER A 24 -1.03 -10.36 -6.20
CA SER A 24 -2.13 -10.76 -5.32
C SER A 24 -2.65 -9.58 -4.49
N ALA A 25 -3.88 -9.69 -3.99
CA ALA A 25 -4.41 -8.72 -3.03
C ALA A 25 -3.52 -8.60 -1.78
N GLY A 26 -2.91 -9.70 -1.34
CA GLY A 26 -1.98 -9.71 -0.20
C GLY A 26 -0.72 -8.88 -0.48
N ASP A 27 -0.16 -8.99 -1.69
CA ASP A 27 1.01 -8.21 -2.10
C ASP A 27 0.71 -6.72 -2.12
N LEU A 28 -0.49 -6.33 -2.59
CA LEU A 28 -0.92 -4.94 -2.58
C LEU A 28 -1.05 -4.38 -1.16
N VAL A 29 -1.62 -5.16 -0.24
CA VAL A 29 -1.74 -4.76 1.17
C VAL A 29 -0.36 -4.65 1.82
N ALA A 30 0.53 -5.61 1.56
CA ALA A 30 1.89 -5.60 2.08
C ALA A 30 2.69 -4.37 1.61
N GLU A 31 2.59 -4.04 0.32
CA GLU A 31 3.22 -2.86 -0.26
C GLU A 31 2.63 -1.56 0.30
N ARG A 32 1.30 -1.51 0.51
CA ARG A 32 0.65 -0.35 1.12
C ARG A 32 1.08 -0.14 2.56
N ALA A 33 1.09 -1.21 3.36
CA ALA A 33 1.55 -1.18 4.75
C ALA A 33 3.00 -0.70 4.85
N ARG A 34 3.87 -1.16 3.94
CA ARG A 34 5.25 -0.69 3.87
C ARG A 34 5.32 0.83 3.64
N LYS A 35 4.61 1.35 2.63
CA LYS A 35 4.61 2.78 2.32
C LYS A 35 4.11 3.64 3.48
N LYS A 36 3.03 3.22 4.14
CA LYS A 36 2.50 3.92 5.32
C LYS A 36 3.49 3.89 6.49
N ALA A 37 4.15 2.76 6.73
CA ALA A 37 5.20 2.66 7.75
C ALA A 37 6.39 3.58 7.44
N GLU A 38 6.85 3.65 6.19
CA GLU A 38 7.90 4.59 5.76
C GLU A 38 7.48 6.04 5.99
N GLN A 39 6.23 6.40 5.71
CA GLN A 39 5.70 7.75 5.97
C GLN A 39 5.65 8.07 7.48
N LEU A 40 5.20 7.14 8.31
CA LEU A 40 5.14 7.31 9.78
C LEU A 40 6.54 7.52 10.34
N ILE A 41 7.50 6.67 9.97
CA ILE A 41 8.91 6.79 10.36
C ILE A 41 9.46 8.14 9.93
N ARG A 42 9.24 8.57 8.68
CA ARG A 42 9.68 9.88 8.19
C ARG A 42 9.07 11.03 8.99
N LYS A 43 7.76 11.00 9.28
CA LYS A 43 7.07 12.03 10.07
C LYS A 43 7.65 12.13 11.49
N THR A 44 8.00 11.00 12.11
CA THR A 44 8.59 10.98 13.47
C THR A 44 10.08 11.33 13.46
N ASN A 45 10.83 10.99 12.41
CA ASN A 45 12.29 11.09 12.36
C ASN A 45 12.83 12.33 11.63
N VAL A 46 12.01 13.34 11.32
CA VAL A 46 12.44 14.60 10.69
C VAL A 46 13.57 15.29 11.49
N HIS A 47 13.64 15.06 12.81
CA HIS A 47 14.71 15.60 13.66
C HIS A 47 16.02 14.79 13.63
N MET A 48 16.02 13.51 13.24
CA MET A 48 17.20 12.62 13.32
C MET A 48 18.15 12.74 12.13
N ALA A 49 17.65 13.21 10.97
CA ALA A 49 18.43 13.36 9.74
C ALA A 49 19.63 14.31 9.87
N LEU A 50 19.68 15.14 10.91
CA LEU A 50 20.76 16.09 11.17
C LEU A 50 21.87 15.55 12.09
N GLU A 51 21.67 14.40 12.77
CA GLU A 51 22.55 14.04 13.89
C GLU A 51 23.54 12.90 13.63
N GLN A 52 23.18 11.72 13.12
CA GLN A 52 24.13 10.57 13.17
C GLN A 52 23.98 9.55 12.03
N GLN A 53 24.94 9.54 11.10
CA GLN A 53 25.08 8.49 10.09
C GLN A 53 25.69 7.20 10.69
N GLY A 54 24.99 6.08 10.53
CA GLY A 54 25.59 4.72 10.54
C GLY A 54 24.92 3.68 11.45
N LEU A 55 24.55 4.03 12.68
CA LEU A 55 23.85 3.12 13.60
C LEU A 55 22.32 3.11 13.41
N ASP A 56 21.78 4.19 12.84
CA ASP A 56 20.34 4.41 12.66
C ASP A 56 19.71 3.49 11.60
N GLU A 57 20.44 3.10 10.55
CA GLU A 57 19.83 2.39 9.41
C GLU A 57 19.27 1.00 9.77
N LYS A 58 19.98 0.24 10.61
CA LYS A 58 19.50 -1.07 11.09
C LYS A 58 18.31 -0.94 12.03
N GLN A 59 18.28 0.12 12.82
CA GLN A 59 17.19 0.39 13.75
C GLN A 59 15.95 0.87 13.01
N LEU A 60 16.13 1.73 12.00
CA LEU A 60 15.10 2.14 11.05
C LEU A 60 14.52 0.97 10.28
N SER A 61 15.35 0.05 9.76
CA SER A 61 14.86 -1.13 9.05
C SER A 61 14.05 -2.04 9.96
N PHE A 62 14.50 -2.22 11.21
CA PHE A 62 13.77 -3.01 12.21
C PHE A 62 12.41 -2.39 12.56
N GLU A 63 12.39 -1.08 12.81
CA GLU A 63 11.13 -0.36 13.09
C GLU A 63 10.19 -0.36 11.88
N LEU A 64 10.73 -0.24 10.66
CA LEU A 64 9.94 -0.32 9.43
C LEU A 64 9.23 -1.67 9.32
N GLU A 65 9.96 -2.77 9.48
CA GLU A 65 9.37 -4.10 9.44
C GLU A 65 8.36 -4.34 10.56
N ARG A 66 8.65 -3.83 11.76
CA ARG A 66 7.73 -3.94 12.92
C ARG A 66 6.42 -3.23 12.63
N LEU A 67 6.47 -1.98 12.17
CA LEU A 67 5.29 -1.18 11.82
C LEU A 67 4.54 -1.76 10.63
N GLN A 68 5.23 -2.27 9.61
CA GLN A 68 4.58 -2.93 8.48
C GLN A 68 3.76 -4.15 8.95
N ARG A 69 4.33 -5.00 9.81
CA ARG A 69 3.62 -6.16 10.36
C ARG A 69 2.40 -5.74 11.18
N GLU A 70 2.54 -4.72 12.01
CA GLU A 70 1.45 -4.16 12.81
C GLU A 70 0.31 -3.64 11.92
N LEU A 71 0.62 -2.88 10.86
CA LEU A 71 -0.37 -2.37 9.92
C LEU A 71 -1.10 -3.48 9.13
N ILE A 72 -0.41 -4.58 8.80
CA ILE A 72 -1.02 -5.75 8.15
C ILE A 72 -1.94 -6.49 9.12
N GLN A 73 -1.60 -6.57 10.40
CA GLN A 73 -2.39 -7.27 11.42
C GLN A 73 -3.63 -6.48 11.82
N GLU A 74 -3.47 -5.19 12.13
CA GLU A 74 -4.55 -4.34 12.62
C GLU A 74 -5.44 -3.83 11.47
N MET A 75 -4.91 -3.74 10.24
CA MET A 75 -5.60 -3.22 9.05
C MET A 75 -6.42 -1.96 9.34
N PRO A 76 -5.78 -0.87 9.81
CA PRO A 76 -6.51 0.32 10.22
C PRO A 76 -7.25 0.96 9.05
N SER A 77 -8.36 1.64 9.33
CA SER A 77 -9.21 2.25 8.29
C SER A 77 -8.51 3.34 7.48
N ASP A 78 -7.46 3.93 8.02
CA ASP A 78 -6.65 4.96 7.36
C ASP A 78 -5.41 4.40 6.63
N LEU A 79 -5.29 3.06 6.52
CA LEU A 79 -4.18 2.41 5.82
C LEU A 79 -4.00 2.97 4.41
N TRP A 80 -5.11 3.26 3.72
CA TRP A 80 -5.15 3.80 2.36
C TRP A 80 -5.12 5.33 2.28
N ASN A 81 -5.13 6.03 3.41
CA ASN A 81 -5.08 7.48 3.43
C ASN A 81 -3.63 7.96 3.42
N ASP A 82 -3.32 8.90 2.54
CA ASP A 82 -1.99 9.51 2.38
C ASP A 82 -1.82 10.82 3.18
N ASP A 83 -2.83 11.21 3.96
CA ASP A 83 -2.84 12.42 4.79
C ASP A 83 -1.79 12.38 5.95
#